data_AF-A0A3D5QZD7-F1
#
_entry.id   AF-A0A3D5QZD7-F1
#
_cell.length_a   1.000
_cell.length_b   1.000
_cell.length_c   1.000
_cell.angle_alpha   90.00
_cell.angle_beta   90.00
_cell.angle_gamma   90.00
#
_symmetry.space_group_name_H-M   'P 1'
#
loop_
_entity.id
_entity.type
_entity.pdbx_description
1 polymer ?
#
loop_
_entity_poly.entity_id
_entity_poly.type
_entity_poly.pdbx_seq_one_letter_code
_entity_poly.pdbx_strand_id
1 'polypeptide(L)' 'LLDYFVQNGQAVAAVPLAKPLPDADDEAFLEVAFSGQADALVTGNLSHFPKRLCSKINVLSPADFLAFYQK' A
#
# COMPACT_ATOMS: atom_id res chain seq x y z
N LEU A 1 12.27 -8.13 -13.99
CA LEU A 1 11.19 -7.67 -13.08
C LEU A 1 11.67 -6.52 -12.19
N LEU A 2 12.74 -6.67 -11.42
CA LEU A 2 13.27 -5.59 -10.58
C LEU A 2 13.65 -4.33 -11.38
N ASP A 3 14.35 -4.48 -12.51
CA ASP A 3 14.69 -3.34 -13.38
C ASP A 3 13.44 -2.59 -13.88
N TYR A 4 12.34 -3.30 -14.11
CA TYR A 4 11.08 -2.69 -14.52
C TYR A 4 10.50 -1.80 -13.42
N PHE A 5 10.56 -2.24 -12.15
CA PHE A 5 10.14 -1.42 -11.01
C PHE A 5 11.06 -0.23 -10.78
N VAL A 6 12.37 -0.38 -10.98
CA VAL A 6 13.32 0.74 -10.86
C VAL A 6 13.04 1.80 -11.93
N GLN A 7 12.71 1.38 -13.16
CA GLN A 7 12.48 2.29 -14.28
C GLN A 7 11.09 2.96 -14.27
N ASN A 8 10.05 2.26 -13.79
CA ASN A 8 8.66 2.73 -13.87
C ASN A 8 8.06 3.08 -12.50
N GLY A 9 8.74 2.75 -11.40
CA GLY A 9 8.31 3.07 -10.06
C GLY A 9 8.68 4.50 -9.66
N GLN A 10 7.96 5.01 -8.67
CA GLN A 10 8.29 6.27 -8.03
C GLN A 10 9.11 6.01 -6.77
N ALA A 11 10.31 6.59 -6.68
CA ALA A 11 11.09 6.56 -5.45
C ALA A 11 10.43 7.44 -4.39
N VAL A 12 10.14 6.86 -3.22
CA VAL A 12 9.45 7.53 -2.11
C VAL A 12 10.30 7.39 -0.86
N ALA A 13 10.56 8.52 -0.18
CA ALA A 13 11.10 8.51 1.17
C ALA A 13 9.94 8.31 2.15
N ALA A 14 9.79 7.08 2.65
CA ALA A 14 8.73 6.73 3.59
C ALA A 14 8.92 7.41 4.95
N VAL A 15 7.81 7.86 5.55
CA VAL A 15 7.75 8.35 6.92
C VAL A 15 7.06 7.30 7.80
N PRO A 16 7.57 7.04 9.02
CA PRO A 16 6.98 6.06 9.92
C PRO A 16 5.49 6.29 10.21
N LEU A 17 4.72 5.22 10.38
CA LEU A 17 3.32 5.33 10.76
C LEU A 17 3.15 6.00 12.12
N ALA A 18 2.16 6.88 12.24
CA ALA A 18 1.80 7.47 13.54
C ALA A 18 1.19 6.46 14.51
N LYS A 19 0.64 5.35 13.99
CA LYS A 19 0.08 4.24 14.77
C LYS A 19 0.60 2.93 14.18
N PRO A 20 1.13 2.02 15.00
CA PRO A 20 1.67 0.77 14.50
C PRO A 20 0.56 -0.15 13.97
N LEU A 21 0.94 -1.03 13.04
CA LEU A 21 0.09 -2.14 12.59
C LEU A 21 0.16 -3.31 13.59
N PRO A 22 -0.76 -4.29 13.50
CA PRO A 22 -0.67 -5.51 14.30
C PRO A 22 0.62 -6.31 14.02
N ASP A 23 1.11 -6.25 12.79
CA ASP A 23 2.37 -6.84 12.35
C ASP A 23 3.30 -5.71 11.86
N ALA A 24 4.49 -5.63 12.45
CA ALA A 24 5.46 -4.58 12.14
C ALA A 24 6.07 -4.75 10.74
N ASP A 25 6.13 -5.98 10.23
CA ASP A 25 6.70 -6.25 8.90
C ASP A 25 5.80 -5.70 7.78
N ASP A 26 4.53 -5.45 8.07
CA ASP A 26 3.57 -4.86 7.13
C ASP A 26 3.62 -3.32 7.08
N GLU A 27 4.26 -2.67 8.04
CA GLU A 27 4.25 -1.20 8.18
C GLU A 27 4.88 -0.52 6.97
N ALA A 28 6.03 -1.02 6.50
CA ALA A 28 6.78 -0.42 5.39
C ALA A 28 5.94 -0.26 4.11
N PHE A 29 5.00 -1.17 3.83
CA PHE A 29 4.13 -1.09 2.66
C PHE A 29 3.12 0.06 2.79
N LEU A 30 2.55 0.23 3.98
CA LEU A 30 1.59 1.28 4.24
C LEU A 30 2.27 2.66 4.35
N GLU A 31 3.48 2.73 4.91
CA GLU A 31 4.28 3.96 5.00
C GLU A 31 4.65 4.51 3.63
N VAL A 32 5.10 3.64 2.71
CA VAL A 32 5.38 4.02 1.33
C VAL A 32 4.09 4.46 0.62
N ALA A 33 2.98 3.74 0.82
CA ALA A 33 1.70 4.10 0.21
C ALA A 33 1.21 5.48 0.67
N PHE A 34 1.31 5.80 1.97
CA PHE A 34 0.95 7.13 2.48
C PHE A 34 1.90 8.21 1.97
N SER A 35 3.20 7.99 2.09
CA SER A 35 4.22 8.99 1.73
C SER A 35 4.23 9.26 0.23
N GLY A 36 3.96 8.24 -0.58
CA GLY A 36 3.83 8.32 -2.03
C GLY A 36 2.45 8.75 -2.51
N GLN A 37 1.48 8.97 -1.60
CA GLN A 37 0.09 9.31 -1.93
C GLN A 37 -0.55 8.32 -2.92
N ALA A 38 -0.28 7.04 -2.75
CA ALA A 38 -0.83 6.00 -3.62
C ALA A 38 -2.37 5.96 -3.51
N ASP A 39 -3.05 5.71 -4.62
CA ASP A 39 -4.52 5.56 -4.62
C ASP A 39 -4.98 4.28 -3.91
N ALA A 40 -4.14 3.24 -3.97
CA ALA A 40 -4.40 1.94 -3.35
C ALA A 40 -3.12 1.17 -3.00
N LEU A 41 -3.22 0.34 -1.95
CA LEU A 41 -2.30 -0.75 -1.65
C LEU A 41 -2.94 -2.06 -2.09
N VAL A 42 -2.32 -2.75 -3.04
CA VAL A 42 -2.85 -4.00 -3.59
C VAL A 42 -2.17 -5.19 -2.92
N THR A 43 -2.94 -6.05 -2.25
CA THR A 43 -2.40 -7.20 -1.50
C THR A 43 -3.40 -8.34 -1.38
N GLY A 44 -2.90 -9.58 -1.30
CA GLY A 44 -3.70 -10.75 -0.92
C GLY A 44 -3.96 -10.86 0.59
N ASN A 45 -3.20 -10.11 1.41
CA ASN A 45 -3.19 -10.23 2.87
C ASN A 45 -4.08 -9.16 3.54
N LEU A 46 -5.32 -9.00 3.08
CA LEU A 46 -6.20 -7.91 3.51
C LEU A 46 -6.38 -7.80 5.04
N SER A 47 -6.38 -8.93 5.76
CA SER A 47 -6.54 -8.96 7.22
C SER A 47 -5.41 -8.28 7.99
N HIS A 48 -4.23 -8.15 7.38
CA HIS A 48 -3.06 -7.51 7.98
C HIS A 48 -3.19 -5.98 8.04
N PHE A 49 -4.14 -5.42 7.29
CA PHE A 49 -4.32 -3.99 7.12
C PHE A 49 -5.72 -3.54 7.61
N PRO A 50 -5.93 -3.40 8.94
CA PRO A 50 -7.20 -2.94 9.48
C PRO A 50 -7.55 -1.54 8.96
N LYS A 51 -8.75 -1.39 8.37
CA LYS A 51 -9.23 -0.13 7.75
C LYS A 51 -9.04 1.13 8.60
N ARG A 52 -9.17 1.00 9.93
CA ARG A 52 -8.99 2.10 10.89
C ARG A 52 -7.56 2.66 10.95
N LEU A 53 -6.57 1.88 10.53
CA LEU A 53 -5.15 2.25 10.49
C LEU A 53 -4.72 2.70 9.08
N CYS A 54 -5.36 2.17 8.04
CA CYS A 54 -5.07 2.48 6.63
C CYS A 54 -5.58 3.85 6.15
N SER A 55 -6.30 4.58 7.00
CA SER A 55 -6.76 5.96 6.75
C SER A 55 -7.39 6.13 5.36
N LYS A 56 -6.77 6.92 4.46
CA LYS A 56 -7.27 7.21 3.10
C LYS A 56 -6.79 6.24 2.02
N ILE A 57 -5.89 5.32 2.34
CA ILE A 57 -5.37 4.35 1.37
C ILE A 57 -6.38 3.21 1.23
N ASN A 58 -6.84 2.97 0.00
CA ASN A 58 -7.67 1.82 -0.30
C ASN A 58 -6.80 0.56 -0.27
N VAL A 59 -7.09 -0.36 0.62
CA VAL A 59 -6.42 -1.68 0.61
C VAL A 59 -7.32 -2.65 -0.15
N LEU A 60 -6.83 -3.11 -1.31
CA LEU A 60 -7.61 -3.87 -2.28
C LEU A 60 -6.96 -5.23 -2.54
N SER A 61 -7.78 -6.25 -2.79
CA SER A 61 -7.27 -7.48 -3.38
C SER A 61 -6.84 -7.23 -4.83
N PRO A 62 -5.99 -8.07 -5.43
CA PRO A 62 -5.68 -7.95 -6.85
C PRO A 62 -6.92 -7.97 -7.76
N ALA A 63 -7.93 -8.77 -7.42
CA ALA A 63 -9.19 -8.82 -8.17
C ALA A 63 -9.99 -7.52 -8.03
N ASP A 64 -10.07 -6.97 -6.81
CA ASP A 64 -10.78 -5.71 -6.56
C ASP A 64 -10.07 -4.53 -7.23
N PHE A 65 -8.73 -4.54 -7.26
CA PHE A 65 -7.94 -3.50 -7.94
C PHE A 65 -8.22 -3.49 -9.45
N LEU A 66 -8.31 -4.66 -10.10
CA LEU A 66 -8.67 -4.71 -11.52
C LEU A 66 -10.07 -4.13 -11.78
N ALA A 67 -11.03 -4.39 -10.89
CA ALA A 67 -12.37 -3.81 -11.00
C ALA A 67 -12.40 -2.30 -10.68
N PHE A 68 -11.51 -1.82 -9.81
CA PHE A 68 -11.33 -0.41 -9.49
C PHE A 68 -10.69 0.37 -10.64
N TYR A 69 -9.66 -0.20 -11.28
CA TYR A 69 -8.88 0.45 -12.34
C TYR A 69 -9.59 0.49 -13.71
N GLN A 70 -10.53 -0.42 -13.95
CA GLN A 70 -11.31 -0.44 -15.20
C GLN A 70 -12.44 0.59 -15.25
N LYS A 71 -12.64 1.38 -14.20
CA LYS A 71 -13.63 2.46 -14.12
C LYS A 71 -12.97 3.81 -14.39
#